data_AF-A0A8C3A8J3-F1
#
_entry.id   AF-A0A8C3A8J3-F1
#
_cell.length_a   1.000
_cell.length_b   1.000
_cell.length_c   1.000
_cell.angle_alpha   90.00
_cell.angle_beta   90.00
_cell.angle_gamma   90.00
#
_symmetry.space_group_name_H-M   'P 1'
#
loop_
_entity.id
_entity.type
_entity.pdbx_description
1 polymer ?
#
loop_
_entity_poly.entity_id
_entity_poly.type
_entity_poly.pdbx_seq_one_letter_code
_entity_poly.pdbx_strand_id
1 'polypeptide(L)'
;MLSTGDVQGCLRQLETLLRAVKYPGYVDYNGLSKGDPSAFLPIVSFTLTSFSPPFAKQLMEAGLELTGKTDLRFTDTLYKVLRDIFHYKPILTKQQFLQWGFSQRKISVICDIINLVLQKHNQLKKVQNLLIRDMSELLALCHPIKTLTLFPVFPVNVSARLSAAAAGKLSGQRPANLPSSD
;
A
#
# COMPACT_ATOMS: atom_id res chain seq x y z
N MET A 1 25.70 2.43 6.68
CA MET A 1 26.85 3.34 6.50
C MET A 1 26.75 3.95 5.11
N LEU A 2 26.50 5.25 5.01
CA LEU A 2 26.65 5.97 3.75
C LEU A 2 28.12 6.37 3.63
N SER A 3 28.77 5.89 2.58
CA SER A 3 30.08 6.39 2.17
C SER A 3 29.96 7.90 1.95
N THR A 4 31.03 8.65 2.24
CA THR A 4 31.16 10.12 2.10
C THR A 4 31.08 10.55 0.63
N GLY A 5 30.02 10.15 -0.05
CA GLY A 5 29.74 10.44 -1.45
C GLY A 5 29.12 11.81 -1.58
N ASP A 6 29.32 12.38 -2.76
CA ASP A 6 28.62 13.53 -3.27
C ASP A 6 27.09 13.39 -3.16
N VAL A 7 26.38 14.52 -3.17
CA VAL A 7 24.91 14.57 -3.13
C VAL A 7 24.29 13.69 -4.23
N GLN A 8 24.95 13.56 -5.38
CA GLN A 8 24.50 12.73 -6.51
C GLN A 8 24.49 11.24 -6.18
N GLY A 9 25.52 10.72 -5.48
CA GLY A 9 25.51 9.34 -5.01
C GLY A 9 24.33 9.05 -4.08
N CYS A 10 24.03 9.97 -3.16
CA CYS A 10 22.87 9.86 -2.27
C CYS A 10 21.55 9.91 -3.06
N LEU A 11 21.42 10.75 -4.08
CA LEU A 11 20.22 10.83 -4.93
C LEU A 11 19.97 9.52 -5.71
N ARG A 12 21.02 8.91 -6.28
CA ARG A 12 20.89 7.60 -6.97
C ARG A 12 20.41 6.49 -6.05
N GLN A 13 20.88 6.49 -4.81
CA GLN A 13 20.40 5.55 -3.79
C GLN A 13 18.93 5.80 -3.44
N LEU A 14 18.55 7.07 -3.25
CA LEU A 14 17.16 7.44 -2.99
C LEU A 14 16.25 6.99 -4.14
N GLU A 15 16.65 7.22 -5.40
CA GLU A 15 15.89 6.78 -6.57
C GLU A 15 15.64 5.26 -6.58
N THR A 16 16.67 4.48 -6.24
CA THR A 16 16.55 3.02 -6.15
C THR A 16 15.51 2.61 -5.08
N LEU A 17 15.49 3.30 -3.94
CA LEU A 17 14.52 3.06 -2.87
C LEU A 17 13.11 3.50 -3.25
N LEU A 18 12.96 4.64 -3.95
CA LEU A 18 11.68 5.12 -4.46
C LEU A 18 11.05 4.13 -5.45
N ARG A 19 11.87 3.48 -6.29
CA ARG A 19 11.42 2.38 -7.17
C ARG A 19 10.97 1.17 -6.36
N ALA A 20 11.68 0.82 -5.28
CA ALA A 20 11.31 -0.28 -4.41
C ALA A 20 9.96 -0.06 -3.72
N VAL A 21 9.66 1.17 -3.28
CA VAL A 21 8.35 1.53 -2.70
C VAL A 21 7.29 1.91 -3.74
N LYS A 22 7.63 1.89 -5.03
CA LYS A 22 6.74 2.26 -6.15
C LYS A 22 6.09 3.64 -5.93
N TYR A 23 6.89 4.64 -5.61
CA TYR A 23 6.40 6.00 -5.40
C TYR A 23 5.69 6.54 -6.66
N PRO A 24 4.40 6.91 -6.59
CA PRO A 24 3.63 7.34 -7.76
C PRO A 24 3.74 8.84 -8.04
N GLY A 25 4.29 9.63 -7.11
CA GLY A 25 4.35 11.08 -7.21
C GLY A 25 5.53 11.58 -8.05
N TYR A 26 5.47 12.85 -8.46
CA TYR A 26 6.60 13.54 -9.04
C TYR A 26 7.68 13.79 -7.99
N VAL A 27 8.95 13.58 -8.37
CA VAL A 27 10.11 13.76 -7.50
C VAL A 27 10.90 14.98 -8.01
N ASP A 28 10.94 16.06 -7.22
CA ASP A 28 11.72 17.25 -7.56
C ASP A 28 13.20 17.08 -7.21
N TYR A 29 13.98 16.51 -8.13
CA TYR A 29 15.42 16.31 -7.94
C TYR A 29 16.20 17.61 -7.74
N ASN A 30 15.73 18.74 -8.29
CA ASN A 30 16.37 20.04 -8.12
C ASN A 30 16.17 20.54 -6.68
N GLY A 31 14.94 20.47 -6.16
CA GLY A 31 14.63 20.74 -4.75
C GLY A 31 15.41 19.82 -3.80
N LEU A 32 15.46 18.52 -4.07
CA LEU A 32 16.21 17.55 -3.27
C LEU A 32 17.71 17.89 -3.21
N SER A 33 18.31 18.27 -4.35
CA SER A 33 19.73 18.64 -4.41
C SER A 33 20.07 19.88 -3.59
N LYS A 34 19.15 20.85 -3.54
CA LYS A 34 19.25 22.10 -2.77
C LYS A 34 18.85 21.93 -1.30
N GLY A 35 18.22 20.81 -0.95
CA GLY A 35 17.76 20.55 0.41
C GLY A 35 16.43 21.25 0.73
N ASP A 36 15.59 21.53 -0.27
CA ASP A 36 14.26 22.09 -0.07
C ASP A 36 13.35 21.07 0.66
N PRO A 37 12.84 21.37 1.87
CA PRO A 37 11.93 20.48 2.60
C PRO A 37 10.70 20.06 1.80
N SER A 38 10.19 20.93 0.93
CA SER A 38 8.96 20.71 0.15
C SER A 38 9.09 19.52 -0.80
N ALA A 39 10.32 19.21 -1.24
CA ALA A 39 10.60 18.05 -2.07
C ALA A 39 10.68 16.73 -1.27
N PHE A 40 11.04 16.78 0.01
CA PHE A 40 11.20 15.59 0.85
C PHE A 40 9.90 15.16 1.53
N LEU A 41 9.07 16.13 1.97
CA LEU A 41 7.86 15.86 2.75
C LEU A 41 6.87 14.92 2.03
N PRO A 42 6.58 15.08 0.72
CA PRO A 42 5.65 14.20 0.01
C PRO A 42 6.14 12.75 -0.06
N ILE A 43 7.46 12.55 -0.20
CA ILE A 43 8.09 11.22 -0.23
C ILE A 43 7.87 10.50 1.10
N VAL A 44 8.16 11.18 2.21
CA VAL A 44 7.98 10.60 3.55
C VAL A 44 6.52 10.33 3.84
N SER A 45 5.65 11.28 3.50
CA SER A 45 4.21 11.16 3.71
C SER A 45 3.67 9.90 3.03
N PHE A 46 3.98 9.71 1.74
CA PHE A 46 3.61 8.49 1.01
C PHE A 46 4.17 7.24 1.66
N THR A 47 5.46 7.24 2.01
CA THR A 47 6.15 6.07 2.57
C THR A 47 5.50 5.59 3.86
N LEU A 48 5.06 6.52 4.73
CA LEU A 48 4.47 6.17 6.03
C LEU A 48 2.96 5.87 5.96
N THR A 49 2.25 6.45 4.99
CA THR A 49 0.77 6.37 4.93
C THR A 49 0.24 5.42 3.86
N SER A 50 0.84 5.44 2.67
CA SER A 50 0.28 4.80 1.47
C SER A 50 1.02 3.53 1.06
N PHE A 51 2.33 3.47 1.31
CA PHE A 51 3.15 2.31 0.91
C PHE A 51 2.75 1.01 1.63
N SER A 52 2.47 1.07 2.93
CA SER A 52 2.15 -0.11 3.75
C SER A 52 0.87 0.13 4.56
N PRO A 53 -0.30 -0.31 4.07
CA PRO A 53 -1.57 -0.22 4.80
C PRO A 53 -1.54 -0.77 6.24
N PRO A 54 -0.95 -1.96 6.52
CA PRO A 54 -0.91 -2.46 7.89
C PRO A 54 -0.03 -1.61 8.80
N PHE A 55 1.03 -1.02 8.26
CA PHE A 55 1.88 -0.12 9.02
C PHE A 55 1.18 1.22 9.30
N ALA A 56 0.50 1.80 8.31
CA ALA A 56 -0.30 3.01 8.48
C ALA A 56 -1.41 2.81 9.53
N LYS A 57 -2.06 1.65 9.55
CA LYS A 57 -3.03 1.28 10.60
C LYS A 57 -2.37 1.24 11.98
N GLN A 58 -1.18 0.64 12.09
CA GLN A 58 -0.43 0.60 13.36
C GLN A 58 -0.05 2.01 13.85
N LEU A 59 0.29 2.93 12.93
CA LEU A 59 0.54 4.33 13.27
C LEU A 59 -0.72 5.03 13.77
N MET A 60 -1.87 4.78 13.14
CA MET A 60 -3.16 5.33 13.55
C MET A 60 -3.57 4.82 14.94
N GLU A 61 -3.41 3.52 15.20
CA GLU A 61 -3.66 2.90 16.52
C GLU A 61 -2.73 3.48 17.61
N ALA A 62 -1.52 3.88 17.24
CA ALA A 62 -0.57 4.57 18.13
C ALA A 62 -0.85 6.08 18.28
N GLY A 63 -1.88 6.63 17.64
CA GLY A 63 -2.22 8.06 17.65
C GLY A 63 -1.24 8.94 16.86
N LEU A 64 -0.47 8.36 15.93
CA LEU A 64 0.56 9.02 15.12
C LEU A 64 0.10 9.22 13.67
N GLU A 65 -1.10 9.78 13.48
CA GLU A 65 -1.65 10.06 12.15
C GLU A 65 -0.82 11.12 11.40
N LEU A 66 -0.61 11.01 10.09
CA LEU A 66 0.26 11.91 9.31
C LEU A 66 -0.48 12.69 8.21
N THR A 67 -1.78 12.48 8.07
CA THR A 67 -2.64 13.08 7.04
C THR A 67 -3.11 14.49 7.42
N GLY A 68 -3.32 15.35 6.42
CA GLY A 68 -3.97 16.66 6.61
C GLY A 68 -3.22 17.67 7.50
N LYS A 69 -1.91 17.48 7.73
CA LYS A 69 -1.11 18.32 8.65
C LYS A 69 -0.25 19.34 7.90
N THR A 70 -0.05 20.48 8.53
CA THR A 70 1.01 21.45 8.15
C THR A 70 2.39 20.80 8.26
N ASP A 71 3.37 21.28 7.48
CA ASP A 71 4.75 20.77 7.44
C ASP A 71 5.41 20.64 8.82
N LEU A 72 5.18 21.61 9.70
CA LEU A 72 5.70 21.61 11.07
C LEU A 72 5.13 20.45 11.89
N ARG A 73 3.81 20.30 11.92
CA ARG A 73 3.11 19.23 12.65
C ARG A 73 3.36 17.85 12.05
N PHE A 74 3.51 17.78 10.73
CA PHE A 74 3.93 16.56 10.04
C PHE A 74 5.34 16.16 10.52
N THR A 75 6.30 17.09 10.50
CA THR A 75 7.68 16.82 10.93
C THR A 75 7.76 16.46 12.41
N ASP A 76 6.99 17.11 13.29
CA ASP A 76 6.88 16.71 14.70
C ASP A 76 6.43 15.26 14.86
N THR A 77 5.39 14.87 14.12
CA THR A 77 4.84 13.51 14.17
C THR A 77 5.83 12.50 13.58
N LEU A 78 6.47 12.82 12.45
CA LEU A 78 7.54 12.02 11.85
C LEU A 78 8.65 11.70 12.87
N TYR A 79 9.11 12.71 13.60
CA TYR A 79 10.17 12.52 14.60
C TYR A 79 9.71 11.76 15.84
N LYS A 80 8.40 11.73 16.15
CA LYS A 80 7.85 10.82 17.16
C LYS A 80 7.83 9.39 16.63
N VAL A 81 7.32 9.17 15.41
CA VAL A 81 7.31 7.86 14.74
C VAL A 81 8.71 7.24 14.70
N LEU A 82 9.73 8.03 14.30
CA LEU A 82 11.11 7.55 14.25
C LEU A 82 11.63 7.08 15.61
N ARG A 83 11.30 7.78 16.69
CA ARG A 83 11.78 7.45 18.05
C ARG A 83 10.98 6.35 18.72
N ASP A 84 9.67 6.41 18.60
CA ASP A 84 8.76 5.56 19.36
C ASP A 84 8.56 4.20 18.66
N ILE A 85 8.55 4.18 17.32
CA ILE A 85 8.28 2.96 16.54
C ILE A 85 9.57 2.32 16.02
N PHE A 86 10.51 3.13 15.53
CA PHE A 86 11.74 2.63 14.92
C PHE A 86 12.96 2.71 15.84
N HIS A 87 12.84 3.36 17.01
CA HIS A 87 13.96 3.65 17.91
C HIS A 87 15.17 4.28 17.20
N TYR A 88 14.90 5.00 16.11
CA TYR A 88 15.90 5.66 15.28
C TYR A 88 16.08 7.11 15.77
N LYS A 89 17.34 7.50 15.99
CA LYS A 89 17.72 8.85 16.37
C LYS A 89 18.16 9.63 15.12
N PRO A 90 17.32 10.49 14.55
CA PRO A 90 17.69 11.26 13.37
C PRO A 90 18.89 12.19 13.64
N ILE A 91 19.76 12.31 12.64
CA ILE A 91 20.98 13.13 12.69
C ILE A 91 20.64 14.63 12.64
N LEU A 92 19.54 14.99 11.99
CA LEU A 92 19.06 16.37 11.87
C LEU A 92 18.03 16.68 12.96
N THR A 93 17.96 17.96 13.36
CA THR A 93 16.85 18.45 14.18
C THR A 93 15.62 18.75 13.31
N LYS A 94 14.44 18.84 13.95
CA LYS A 94 13.18 19.18 13.27
C LYS A 94 13.27 20.51 12.48
N GLN A 95 13.95 21.51 13.06
CA GLN A 95 14.18 22.79 12.40
C GLN A 95 15.13 22.65 11.21
N GLN A 96 16.25 21.92 11.36
CA GLN A 96 17.18 21.68 10.26
C GLN A 96 16.55 20.89 9.11
N PHE A 97 15.60 20.01 9.41
CA PHE A 97 14.85 19.29 8.39
C PHE A 97 13.94 20.22 7.57
N LEU A 98 13.35 21.23 8.21
CA LEU A 98 12.46 22.22 7.58
C LEU A 98 13.20 23.45 7.00
N GLN A 99 14.49 23.61 7.28
CA GLN A 99 15.31 24.68 6.71
C GLN A 99 15.88 24.29 5.35
N TRP A 100 16.11 25.24 4.46
CA TRP A 100 16.84 24.97 3.20
C TRP A 100 18.27 24.48 3.47
N GLY A 101 18.81 23.65 2.57
CA GLY A 101 20.14 23.05 2.70
C GLY A 101 20.16 21.69 3.39
N PHE A 102 21.33 21.28 3.89
CA PHE A 102 21.57 19.94 4.48
C PHE A 102 21.15 18.77 3.57
N SER A 103 21.16 18.95 2.24
CA SER A 103 20.59 18.01 1.27
C SER A 103 21.08 16.58 1.46
N GLN A 104 22.40 16.37 1.57
CA GLN A 104 22.98 15.04 1.77
C GLN A 104 22.45 14.36 3.05
N ARG A 105 22.40 15.08 4.18
CA ARG A 105 21.93 14.54 5.46
C ARG A 105 20.42 14.26 5.41
N LYS A 106 19.65 15.11 4.73
CA LYS A 106 18.21 14.87 4.52
C LYS A 106 18.00 13.63 3.66
N ILE A 107 18.67 13.53 2.52
CA ILE A 107 18.57 12.35 1.64
C ILE A 107 18.94 11.09 2.42
N SER A 108 20.02 11.12 3.20
CA SER A 108 20.41 10.02 4.10
C SER A 108 19.29 9.60 5.04
N VAL A 109 18.70 10.56 5.77
CA VAL A 109 17.59 10.30 6.71
C VAL A 109 16.39 9.69 5.98
N ILE A 110 16.09 10.16 4.77
CA ILE A 110 14.95 9.68 3.98
C ILE A 110 15.19 8.26 3.49
N CYS A 111 16.41 7.97 2.99
CA CYS A 111 16.82 6.62 2.65
C CYS A 111 16.69 5.67 3.85
N ASP A 112 17.10 6.10 5.04
CA ASP A 112 16.97 5.31 6.27
C ASP A 112 15.48 5.07 6.60
N ILE A 113 14.63 6.10 6.54
CA ILE A 113 13.18 5.97 6.76
C ILE A 113 12.56 4.94 5.81
N ILE A 114 12.87 5.02 4.51
CA ILE A 114 12.31 4.07 3.53
C ILE A 114 12.74 2.64 3.85
N ASN A 115 14.02 2.42 4.19
CA ASN A 115 14.51 1.10 4.57
C ASN A 115 13.86 0.57 5.85
N LEU A 116 13.71 1.41 6.86
CA LEU A 116 13.04 1.05 8.12
C LEU A 116 11.59 0.63 7.88
N VAL A 117 10.86 1.38 7.05
CA VAL A 117 9.48 1.06 6.69
C VAL A 117 9.41 -0.23 5.87
N LEU A 118 10.33 -0.45 4.91
CA LEU A 118 10.40 -1.69 4.15
C LEU A 118 10.63 -2.91 5.06
N GLN A 119 11.55 -2.79 6.02
CA GLN A 119 11.80 -3.84 7.01
C GLN A 119 10.55 -4.11 7.85
N LYS A 120 9.89 -3.06 8.33
CA LYS A 120 8.67 -3.18 9.14
C LYS A 120 7.51 -3.78 8.35
N HIS A 121 7.33 -3.39 7.09
CA HIS A 121 6.33 -3.98 6.20
C HIS A 121 6.54 -5.49 6.05
N ASN A 122 7.78 -5.92 5.81
CA ASN A 122 8.11 -7.34 5.69
C ASN A 122 7.88 -8.11 7.01
N GLN A 123 8.19 -7.51 8.16
CA GLN A 123 7.90 -8.08 9.48
C GLN A 123 6.39 -8.27 9.68
N LEU A 124 5.59 -7.23 9.41
CA LEU A 124 4.13 -7.28 9.54
C LEU A 124 3.49 -8.30 8.58
N LYS A 125 3.98 -8.38 7.35
CA LYS A 125 3.53 -9.37 6.37
C LYS A 125 3.84 -10.80 6.81
N LYS A 126 5.02 -11.03 7.41
CA LYS A 126 5.39 -12.34 7.95
C LYS A 126 4.48 -12.72 9.11
N VAL A 127 4.22 -11.80 10.05
CA VAL A 127 3.29 -12.02 11.17
C VAL A 127 1.88 -12.32 10.67
N GLN A 128 1.35 -11.55 9.72
CA GLN A 128 0.04 -11.82 9.13
C GLN A 128 -0.04 -13.20 8.48
N ASN A 129 0.97 -13.58 7.70
CA ASN A 129 1.00 -14.90 7.09
C ASN A 129 1.11 -16.04 8.10
N LEU A 130 1.81 -15.84 9.24
CA LEU A 130 1.86 -16.84 10.32
C LEU A 130 0.50 -16.99 11.00
N LEU A 131 -0.15 -15.87 11.36
CA LEU A 131 -1.48 -15.90 11.99
C LEU A 131 -2.54 -16.55 11.10
N ILE A 132 -2.50 -16.32 9.78
CA ILE A 132 -3.39 -17.00 8.83
C ILE A 132 -3.13 -18.50 8.80
N ARG A 133 -1.87 -18.94 8.90
CA ARG A 133 -1.51 -20.36 8.90
C ARG A 133 -1.95 -21.04 10.19
N ASP A 134 -1.70 -20.43 11.35
CA ASP A 134 -2.15 -20.96 12.65
C ASP A 134 -3.69 -21.02 12.71
N MET A 135 -4.38 -19.99 12.21
CA MET A 135 -5.85 -20.01 12.11
C MET A 135 -6.36 -21.07 11.13
N SER A 136 -5.64 -21.32 10.03
CA SER A 136 -6.00 -22.40 9.09
C SER A 136 -5.77 -23.80 9.68
N GLU A 137 -4.76 -23.99 10.54
CA GLU A 137 -4.56 -25.24 11.29
C GLU A 137 -5.64 -25.44 12.36
N LEU A 138 -6.05 -24.38 13.06
CA LEU A 138 -7.17 -24.47 14.01
C LEU A 138 -8.53 -24.73 13.32
N LEU A 139 -8.75 -24.17 12.13
CA LEU A 139 -9.91 -24.50 11.29
C LEU A 139 -9.84 -25.94 10.74
N ALA A 140 -8.65 -26.46 10.43
CA ALA A 140 -8.45 -27.84 10.00
C ALA A 140 -8.59 -28.85 11.15
N LEU A 141 -8.29 -28.48 12.40
CA LEU A 141 -8.61 -29.28 13.59
C LEU A 141 -10.11 -29.30 13.90
N CYS A 142 -10.90 -28.43 13.29
CA CYS A 142 -12.35 -28.39 13.41
C CYS A 142 -13.07 -29.22 12.31
N HIS A 143 -12.46 -30.32 11.84
CA HIS A 143 -13.22 -31.32 11.08
C HIS A 143 -14.24 -32.01 12.00
N PRO A 144 -15.54 -31.97 11.69
CA PRO A 144 -16.52 -32.71 12.45
C PRO A 144 -16.29 -34.21 12.27
N ILE A 145 -16.38 -34.89 13.40
CA ILE A 145 -16.38 -36.34 13.63
C ILE A 145 -17.03 -37.10 12.46
N LYS A 146 -16.27 -38.02 11.86
CA LYS A 146 -16.77 -39.09 10.99
C LYS A 146 -17.44 -40.17 11.85
N THR A 147 -18.75 -40.42 11.69
CA THR A 147 -19.41 -41.71 12.02
C THR A 147 -20.74 -41.79 11.23
N LEU A 148 -20.83 -42.55 10.12
CA LEU A 148 -21.50 -43.88 9.98
C LEU A 148 -22.95 -43.90 10.56
N THR A 149 -24.03 -44.20 9.85
CA THR A 149 -24.33 -45.49 9.15
C THR A 149 -25.53 -45.42 8.18
N LEU A 150 -25.40 -46.09 7.02
CA LEU A 150 -26.32 -47.07 6.39
C LEU A 150 -27.79 -46.69 6.03
N PHE A 151 -28.18 -46.79 4.75
CA PHE A 151 -29.13 -47.77 4.17
C PHE A 151 -29.29 -47.54 2.63
N PRO A 152 -29.75 -48.55 1.84
CA PRO A 152 -29.41 -48.79 0.44
C PRO A 152 -30.51 -48.46 -0.59
N VAL A 153 -30.04 -48.35 -1.85
CA VAL A 153 -30.61 -48.70 -3.17
C VAL A 153 -32.11 -49.06 -3.29
N PHE A 154 -32.85 -48.41 -4.20
CA PHE A 154 -33.54 -48.95 -5.42
C PHE A 154 -34.47 -47.85 -6.05
N PRO A 155 -35.00 -47.99 -7.30
CA PRO A 155 -34.99 -46.97 -8.37
C PRO A 155 -36.39 -46.76 -9.03
N VAL A 156 -36.40 -46.25 -10.27
CA VAL A 156 -37.45 -46.32 -11.33
C VAL A 156 -38.35 -45.09 -11.55
N ASN A 157 -37.96 -44.29 -12.54
CA ASN A 157 -38.68 -43.90 -13.79
C ASN A 157 -40.19 -43.58 -13.78
N VAL A 158 -40.58 -42.44 -14.41
CA VAL A 158 -41.50 -42.30 -15.57
C VAL A 158 -42.25 -40.95 -15.59
N SER A 159 -42.40 -40.42 -16.83
CA SER A 159 -43.38 -39.44 -17.35
C SER A 159 -43.09 -37.96 -17.16
N ALA A 160 -42.62 -37.23 -18.19
CA ALA A 160 -43.29 -36.85 -19.45
C ALA A 160 -44.40 -35.80 -19.28
N ARG A 161 -44.15 -34.59 -19.82
CA ARG A 161 -45.04 -33.74 -20.65
C ARG A 161 -44.30 -32.42 -20.92
N LEU A 162 -43.77 -32.17 -22.12
CA LEU A 162 -44.42 -31.79 -23.38
C LEU A 162 -45.02 -30.36 -23.36
N SER A 163 -44.32 -29.40 -23.99
CA SER A 163 -44.84 -28.35 -24.91
C SER A 163 -43.68 -27.37 -25.19
N ALA A 164 -43.02 -27.30 -26.35
CA ALA A 164 -43.45 -27.01 -27.72
C ALA A 164 -43.89 -25.54 -27.97
N ALA A 165 -43.38 -24.99 -29.09
CA ALA A 165 -43.70 -23.73 -29.78
C ALA A 165 -42.92 -22.48 -29.32
N ALA A 166 -42.37 -21.60 -30.18
CA ALA A 166 -42.36 -21.51 -31.64
C ALA A 166 -41.22 -20.59 -32.12
N ALA A 167 -40.79 -20.84 -33.35
CA ALA A 167 -39.87 -20.04 -34.14
C ALA A 167 -40.47 -18.70 -34.60
N GLY A 168 -39.62 -17.71 -34.88
CA GLY A 168 -40.03 -16.48 -35.57
C GLY A 168 -38.84 -15.57 -35.89
N LYS A 169 -38.32 -15.68 -37.10
CA LYS A 169 -37.19 -14.94 -37.66
C LYS A 169 -37.72 -14.07 -38.81
N LEU A 170 -37.75 -12.75 -38.68
CA LEU A 170 -38.01 -11.76 -39.74
C LEU A 170 -37.26 -10.47 -39.32
N SER A 171 -36.15 -10.06 -39.94
CA SER A 171 -36.05 -9.38 -41.24
C SER A 171 -36.94 -8.14 -41.35
N GLY A 172 -36.34 -6.94 -41.47
CA GLY A 172 -36.95 -5.85 -42.24
C GLY A 172 -36.79 -4.43 -41.70
N GLN A 173 -36.17 -3.58 -42.53
CA GLN A 173 -36.39 -2.13 -42.71
C GLN A 173 -35.81 -1.06 -41.73
N ARG A 174 -34.75 -0.39 -42.22
CA ARG A 174 -34.56 1.09 -42.26
C ARG A 174 -35.78 1.80 -42.93
N PRO A 175 -36.01 3.13 -42.87
CA PRO A 175 -35.02 4.23 -42.86
C PRO A 175 -35.36 5.53 -42.09
N ALA A 176 -34.40 6.47 -42.11
CA ALA A 176 -34.50 7.95 -42.17
C ALA A 176 -35.39 8.74 -41.19
N ASN A 177 -34.76 9.64 -40.43
CA ASN A 177 -34.96 11.09 -40.61
C ASN A 177 -33.95 11.95 -39.81
N LEU A 178 -33.26 12.83 -40.53
CA LEU A 178 -32.82 14.19 -40.13
C LEU A 178 -34.10 15.04 -39.86
N PRO A 179 -34.10 16.27 -39.28
CA PRO A 179 -33.09 17.32 -39.52
C PRO A 179 -32.75 18.28 -38.34
N SER A 180 -31.61 18.95 -38.51
CA SER A 180 -31.35 20.39 -38.38
C SER A 180 -31.50 21.19 -37.07
N SER A 181 -30.40 21.93 -36.83
CA SER A 181 -30.31 23.36 -36.46
C SER A 181 -30.61 23.80 -35.03
N ASP A 182 -29.55 24.22 -34.32
CA ASP A 182 -29.12 25.62 -34.22
C ASP A 182 -27.58 25.70 -34.14
#